data_AF-A0A256XF41-F1
#
_entry.id   AF-A0A256XF41-F1
#
_cell.length_a   1.000
_cell.length_b   1.000
_cell.length_c   1.000
_cell.angle_alpha   90.00
_cell.angle_beta   90.00
_cell.angle_gamma   90.00
#
_symmetry.space_group_name_H-M   'P 1'
#
loop_
_entity.id
_entity.type
_entity.pdbx_description
1 polymer ?
#
loop_
_entity_poly.entity_id
_entity_poly.type
_entity_poly.pdbx_seq_one_letter_code
_entity_poly.pdbx_strand_id
1 'polypeptide(L)'
;MRFGVKYKVEAYDRDGKKVASCSKTILRGEGSFVANFAKALYAHFAKTSVEITKTDGTTATYYEGYGAYSGYSDGVHPMFNLAGDNDDTYGIVVGSGSTAVSPNDYALESQIPHGTSAGQLDYEACEAEPVSISGNRSEFKLRRQFIEKSGNAITVREIGIYVRQFIRWNNSTKAKYPMMVARDVLSSPITVPAYGSLLVEYTIYVEA
;
A
#
# COMPACT_ATOMS: atom_id res chain seq x y z
N MET A 1 -14.70 -0.34 -20.62
CA MET A 1 -13.68 -0.92 -19.71
C MET A 1 -12.86 0.14 -18.98
N ARG A 2 -12.92 0.15 -17.65
CA ARG A 2 -12.18 1.05 -16.75
C ARG A 2 -11.47 0.22 -15.68
N PHE A 3 -10.15 0.33 -15.60
CA PHE A 3 -9.39 -0.10 -14.42
C PHE A 3 -9.17 1.13 -13.53
N GLY A 4 -9.41 1.01 -12.24
CA GLY A 4 -9.35 2.17 -11.36
C GLY A 4 -9.11 1.81 -9.90
N VAL A 5 -8.85 2.86 -9.14
CA VAL A 5 -8.66 2.80 -7.69
C VAL A 5 -9.43 3.93 -7.03
N LYS A 6 -9.98 3.63 -5.86
CA LYS A 6 -10.57 4.60 -4.93
C LYS A 6 -9.88 4.42 -3.60
N TYR A 7 -9.70 5.51 -2.87
CA TYR A 7 -9.35 5.42 -1.46
C TYR A 7 -10.37 6.15 -0.59
N LYS A 8 -10.43 5.74 0.67
CA LYS A 8 -11.16 6.40 1.75
C LYS A 8 -10.25 6.43 2.97
N VAL A 9 -10.19 7.59 3.61
CA VAL A 9 -9.43 7.81 4.84
C VAL A 9 -10.37 8.42 5.87
N GLU A 10 -10.40 7.86 7.07
CA GLU A 10 -11.26 8.31 8.17
C GLU A 10 -10.46 8.42 9.45
N ALA A 11 -10.56 9.55 10.14
CA ALA A 11 -10.00 9.72 11.49
C ALA A 11 -11.12 9.68 12.54
N TYR A 12 -10.81 9.05 13.66
CA TYR A 12 -11.69 8.86 14.80
C TYR A 12 -11.01 9.43 16.05
N ASP A 13 -11.79 10.03 16.95
CA ASP A 13 -11.29 10.39 18.27
C ASP A 13 -11.14 9.16 19.18
N ARG A 14 -10.67 9.39 20.41
CA ARG A 14 -10.44 8.35 21.41
C ARG A 14 -11.68 7.54 21.80
N ASP A 15 -12.87 8.09 21.57
CA ASP A 15 -14.14 7.46 21.90
C ASP A 15 -14.71 6.70 20.68
N GLY A 16 -13.96 6.64 19.58
CA GLY A 16 -14.36 5.98 18.34
C GLY A 16 -15.34 6.80 17.50
N LYS A 17 -15.56 8.08 17.81
CA LYS A 17 -16.40 8.96 17.00
C LYS A 17 -15.57 9.50 15.83
N LYS A 18 -16.11 9.37 14.62
CA LYS A 18 -15.49 9.93 13.42
C LYS A 18 -15.42 11.45 13.50
N VAL A 19 -14.22 12.00 13.32
CA VAL A 19 -13.94 13.45 13.37
C VAL A 19 -13.56 14.05 12.02
N ALA A 20 -12.99 13.25 11.12
CA ALA A 20 -12.62 13.69 9.77
C ALA A 20 -12.68 12.54 8.77
N SER A 21 -12.87 12.87 7.50
CA SER A 21 -12.77 11.91 6.41
C SER A 21 -12.44 12.61 5.10
N CYS A 22 -11.69 11.91 4.25
CA CYS A 22 -11.60 12.24 2.83
C CYS A 22 -11.73 10.95 2.01
N SER A 23 -12.16 11.08 0.78
CA SER A 23 -12.19 9.97 -0.16
C SER A 23 -11.99 10.51 -1.57
N LYS A 24 -11.34 9.74 -2.42
CA LYS A 24 -11.14 10.10 -3.81
C LYS A 24 -11.30 8.87 -4.68
N THR A 25 -12.05 9.03 -5.77
CA THR A 25 -12.02 8.07 -6.88
C THR A 25 -11.03 8.60 -7.88
N ILE A 26 -9.94 7.87 -8.13
CA ILE A 26 -8.89 8.33 -9.03
C ILE A 26 -9.39 8.25 -10.47
N LEU A 27 -9.44 9.41 -11.12
CA LEU A 27 -9.83 9.53 -12.53
C LEU A 27 -8.61 9.37 -13.44
N ARG A 28 -8.84 9.20 -14.74
CA ARG A 28 -7.75 9.13 -15.73
C ARG A 28 -6.89 10.39 -15.61
N GLY A 29 -5.56 10.20 -15.49
CA GLY A 29 -4.60 11.28 -15.43
C GLY A 29 -4.31 11.85 -14.03
N GLU A 30 -5.03 11.43 -12.99
CA GLU A 30 -4.84 11.95 -11.63
C GLU A 30 -3.73 11.23 -10.82
N GLY A 31 -3.23 10.11 -11.33
CA GLY A 31 -2.13 9.33 -10.76
C GLY A 31 -2.48 8.62 -9.44
N SER A 32 -2.15 7.33 -9.33
CA SER A 32 -2.09 6.62 -8.05
C SER A 32 -1.12 5.45 -8.20
N PHE A 33 -1.40 4.53 -9.14
CA PHE A 33 -0.47 3.47 -9.48
C PHE A 33 0.82 4.00 -10.12
N VAL A 34 1.96 3.56 -9.59
CA VAL A 34 3.31 3.95 -10.04
C VAL A 34 3.91 2.90 -10.99
N ALA A 35 5.06 3.20 -11.60
CA ALA A 35 5.70 2.38 -12.62
C ALA A 35 5.95 0.94 -12.18
N ASN A 36 6.29 0.71 -10.90
CA ASN A 36 6.46 -0.62 -10.34
C ASN A 36 5.19 -1.48 -10.45
N PHE A 37 3.99 -0.90 -10.34
CA PHE A 37 2.74 -1.63 -10.55
C PHE A 37 2.61 -2.13 -11.99
N ALA A 38 2.86 -1.25 -12.96
CA ALA A 38 2.81 -1.60 -14.38
C ALA A 38 3.88 -2.64 -14.76
N LYS A 39 5.09 -2.50 -14.22
CA LYS A 39 6.20 -3.47 -14.38
C LYS A 39 5.81 -4.84 -13.83
N ALA A 40 5.29 -4.89 -12.60
CA ALA A 40 4.84 -6.13 -11.98
C ALA A 40 3.73 -6.80 -12.82
N LEU A 41 2.73 -6.02 -13.23
CA LEU A 41 1.63 -6.52 -14.07
C LEU A 41 2.15 -7.07 -15.42
N TYR A 42 3.08 -6.37 -16.06
CA TYR A 42 3.74 -6.84 -17.28
C TYR A 42 4.50 -8.16 -17.07
N ALA A 43 5.26 -8.29 -15.98
CA ALA A 43 5.97 -9.53 -15.65
C ALA A 43 5.01 -10.72 -15.60
N HIS A 44 3.85 -10.56 -14.95
CA HIS A 44 2.78 -11.55 -14.88
C HIS A 44 2.19 -11.91 -16.25
N PHE A 45 1.81 -10.91 -17.05
CA PHE A 45 1.19 -11.16 -18.36
C PHE A 45 2.16 -11.72 -19.40
N ALA A 46 3.41 -11.28 -19.39
CA ALA A 46 4.43 -11.67 -20.37
C ALA A 46 5.26 -12.88 -19.94
N LYS A 47 5.03 -13.42 -18.74
CA LYS A 47 5.82 -14.50 -18.14
C LYS A 47 7.32 -14.20 -18.19
N THR A 48 7.71 -13.07 -17.61
CA THR A 48 9.08 -12.57 -17.65
C THR A 48 9.46 -11.89 -16.34
N SER A 49 10.76 -11.60 -16.17
CA SER A 49 11.25 -10.79 -15.05
C SER A 49 11.50 -9.35 -15.47
N VAL A 50 11.42 -8.43 -14.51
CA VAL A 50 11.63 -6.99 -14.73
C VAL A 50 12.44 -6.40 -13.61
N GLU A 51 13.14 -5.30 -13.87
CA GLU A 51 13.79 -4.53 -12.82
C GLU A 51 12.78 -3.56 -12.16
N ILE A 52 12.65 -3.64 -10.84
CA ILE A 52 11.87 -2.71 -10.01
C ILE A 52 12.79 -1.85 -9.15
N THR A 53 12.27 -0.70 -8.71
CA THR A 53 12.93 0.15 -7.71
C THR A 53 12.31 -0.14 -6.35
N LYS A 54 13.12 -0.55 -5.37
CA LYS A 54 12.68 -0.81 -4.00
C LYS A 54 12.40 0.50 -3.27
N THR A 55 11.75 0.40 -2.11
CA THR A 55 11.46 1.58 -1.25
C THR A 55 12.71 2.28 -0.72
N ASP A 56 13.87 1.60 -0.71
CA ASP A 56 15.17 2.19 -0.38
C ASP A 56 15.89 2.88 -1.56
N GLY A 57 15.25 2.93 -2.73
CA GLY A 57 15.79 3.54 -3.96
C GLY A 57 16.74 2.66 -4.76
N THR A 58 17.18 1.51 -4.23
CA THR A 58 18.00 0.56 -4.99
C THR A 58 17.13 -0.37 -5.84
N THR A 59 17.69 -1.02 -6.85
CA THR A 59 16.94 -1.90 -7.75
C THR A 59 16.96 -3.37 -7.33
N ALA A 60 15.98 -4.13 -7.81
CA ALA A 60 15.94 -5.59 -7.69
C ALA A 60 15.23 -6.23 -8.88
N THR A 61 15.56 -7.49 -9.18
CA THR A 61 14.81 -8.28 -10.16
C THR A 61 13.51 -8.78 -9.54
N TYR A 62 12.41 -8.39 -10.17
CA TYR A 62 11.07 -8.87 -9.89
C TYR A 62 10.72 -10.05 -10.79
N TYR A 63 10.23 -11.12 -10.18
CA TYR A 63 9.78 -12.33 -10.88
C TYR A 63 8.25 -12.44 -10.94
N GLU A 64 7.73 -12.96 -12.03
CA GLU A 64 6.30 -13.21 -12.26
C GLU A 64 5.71 -14.28 -11.34
N GLY A 65 6.49 -15.27 -10.91
CA GLY A 65 5.96 -16.37 -10.11
C GLY A 65 6.64 -17.71 -10.36
N TYR A 66 5.97 -18.80 -9.94
CA TYR A 66 6.46 -20.17 -10.02
C TYR A 66 6.81 -20.56 -11.47
N GLY A 67 8.11 -20.62 -11.78
CA GLY A 67 8.62 -20.97 -13.11
C GLY A 67 9.87 -20.19 -13.56
N ALA A 68 10.09 -18.94 -13.13
CA ALA A 68 11.26 -18.15 -13.53
C ALA A 68 12.58 -18.54 -12.84
N TYR A 69 12.52 -19.34 -11.78
CA TYR A 69 13.69 -19.77 -11.04
C TYR A 69 13.63 -21.28 -10.85
N SER A 70 14.22 -22.03 -11.79
CA SER A 70 14.29 -23.50 -11.79
C SER A 70 15.08 -24.12 -10.62
N GLY A 71 15.46 -23.30 -9.64
CA GLY A 71 15.87 -23.75 -8.32
C GLY A 71 14.64 -24.00 -7.45
N TYR A 72 13.77 -23.00 -7.23
CA TYR A 72 13.06 -22.76 -5.97
C TYR A 72 11.85 -23.70 -5.68
N SER A 73 11.89 -24.44 -4.57
CA SER A 73 10.93 -25.48 -4.17
C SER A 73 9.66 -24.95 -3.47
N ASP A 74 9.67 -23.74 -2.90
CA ASP A 74 8.60 -23.27 -1.99
C ASP A 74 7.77 -22.10 -2.52
N GLY A 75 8.07 -21.59 -3.72
CA GLY A 75 7.26 -20.59 -4.42
C GLY A 75 7.69 -19.13 -4.26
N VAL A 76 7.14 -18.31 -5.16
CA VAL A 76 7.30 -16.84 -5.22
C VAL A 76 5.95 -16.21 -4.98
N HIS A 77 5.87 -15.27 -4.03
CA HIS A 77 4.70 -14.42 -3.79
C HIS A 77 5.02 -13.02 -4.29
N PRO A 78 4.54 -12.63 -5.48
CA PRO A 78 5.10 -11.49 -6.20
C PRO A 78 4.40 -10.16 -5.84
N MET A 79 3.21 -10.15 -5.24
CA MET A 79 2.55 -8.92 -4.77
C MET A 79 1.84 -9.11 -3.43
N PHE A 80 2.60 -9.33 -2.35
CA PHE A 80 2.01 -9.52 -1.02
C PHE A 80 1.86 -8.19 -0.27
N ASN A 81 0.63 -7.82 0.12
CA ASN A 81 0.32 -6.57 0.83
C ASN A 81 -0.15 -6.78 2.28
N LEU A 82 -0.43 -8.00 2.72
CA LEU A 82 -0.99 -8.26 4.06
C LEU A 82 0.09 -8.20 5.14
N ALA A 83 0.57 -6.99 5.42
CA ALA A 83 1.47 -6.70 6.53
C ALA A 83 0.85 -7.12 7.85
N GLY A 84 1.66 -7.77 8.69
CA GLY A 84 1.27 -8.05 10.07
C GLY A 84 1.27 -6.77 10.90
N ASP A 85 0.79 -6.93 12.13
CA ASP A 85 0.91 -5.90 13.15
C ASP A 85 2.38 -5.49 13.37
N ASN A 86 2.61 -4.20 13.63
CA ASN A 86 3.92 -3.59 13.85
C ASN A 86 4.90 -3.61 12.65
N ASP A 87 4.46 -3.95 11.43
CA ASP A 87 5.31 -3.95 10.22
C ASP A 87 4.92 -2.80 9.27
N ASP A 88 5.75 -1.76 9.21
CA ASP A 88 5.59 -0.61 8.30
C ASP A 88 6.45 -0.71 7.03
N THR A 89 7.06 -1.88 6.77
CA THR A 89 7.92 -2.08 5.59
C THR A 89 7.11 -2.41 4.32
N TYR A 90 5.87 -2.86 4.48
CA TYR A 90 4.90 -3.09 3.40
C TYR A 90 3.47 -2.93 3.91
N GLY A 91 2.48 -3.15 3.04
CA GLY A 91 1.08 -2.92 3.36
C GLY A 91 0.60 -1.54 2.95
N ILE A 92 -0.47 -1.07 3.58
CA ILE A 92 -0.84 0.34 3.50
C ILE A 92 0.08 1.11 4.46
N VAL A 93 0.62 2.22 3.96
CA VAL A 93 1.50 3.14 4.68
C VAL A 93 0.95 4.56 4.61
N VAL A 94 1.29 5.38 5.60
CA VAL A 94 0.84 6.78 5.73
C VAL A 94 2.06 7.70 5.90
N GLY A 95 1.96 8.92 5.41
CA GLY A 95 3.05 9.89 5.45
C GLY A 95 2.59 11.34 5.59
N SER A 96 3.56 12.21 5.83
CA SER A 96 3.39 13.65 5.98
C SER A 96 3.84 14.43 4.74
N GLY A 97 4.31 13.75 3.68
CA GLY A 97 4.69 14.38 2.42
C GLY A 97 3.51 15.00 1.68
N SER A 98 3.83 15.97 0.81
CA SER A 98 2.88 16.71 -0.02
C SER A 98 3.35 16.90 -1.47
N THR A 99 4.54 16.40 -1.82
CA THR A 99 5.05 16.38 -3.19
C THR A 99 4.10 15.60 -4.08
N ALA A 100 3.69 16.21 -5.20
CA ALA A 100 2.76 15.62 -6.14
C ALA A 100 3.19 14.22 -6.59
N VAL A 101 2.20 13.34 -6.80
CA VAL A 101 2.44 11.96 -7.22
C VAL A 101 3.10 11.94 -8.60
N SER A 102 4.15 11.15 -8.73
CA SER A 102 4.84 10.87 -9.99
C SER A 102 4.79 9.37 -10.29
N PRO A 103 4.65 8.96 -11.56
CA PRO A 103 4.80 7.56 -11.95
C PRO A 103 6.13 6.93 -11.54
N ASN A 104 7.17 7.75 -11.30
CA ASN A 104 8.50 7.28 -10.91
C ASN A 104 8.70 7.20 -9.39
N ASP A 105 7.69 7.54 -8.58
CA ASP A 105 7.78 7.42 -7.13
C ASP A 105 8.01 5.94 -6.75
N TYR A 106 8.90 5.71 -5.78
CA TYR A 106 9.24 4.37 -5.27
C TYR A 106 9.03 4.23 -3.76
N ALA A 107 8.82 5.34 -3.06
CA ALA A 107 8.46 5.43 -1.66
C ALA A 107 7.59 6.69 -1.41
N LEU A 108 6.93 6.75 -0.25
CA LEU A 108 6.38 8.00 0.28
C LEU A 108 7.49 9.04 0.43
N GLU A 109 7.16 10.32 0.28
CA GLU A 109 8.13 11.40 0.49
C GLU A 109 8.60 11.45 1.94
N SER A 110 7.67 11.29 2.88
CA SER A 110 7.97 11.27 4.31
C SER A 110 7.01 10.33 5.04
N GLN A 111 7.34 9.04 5.07
CA GLN A 111 6.59 8.03 5.81
C GLN A 111 6.58 8.35 7.32
N ILE A 112 5.40 8.26 7.94
CA ILE A 112 5.25 8.30 9.39
C ILE A 112 5.58 6.90 9.91
N PRO A 113 6.64 6.70 10.71
CA PRO A 113 7.07 5.36 11.11
C PRO A 113 6.09 4.70 12.07
N HIS A 114 6.14 3.38 12.12
CA HIS A 114 5.48 2.62 13.19
C HIS A 114 6.08 2.95 14.56
N GLY A 115 5.23 3.04 15.58
CA GLY A 115 5.60 3.08 16.99
C GLY A 115 4.59 3.82 17.85
N THR A 116 4.94 4.04 19.12
CA THR A 116 4.05 4.65 20.12
C THR A 116 4.56 6.00 20.65
N SER A 117 5.70 6.48 20.15
CA SER A 117 6.27 7.78 20.53
C SER A 117 5.67 8.92 19.70
N ALA A 118 5.95 10.16 20.10
CA ALA A 118 5.49 11.34 19.36
C ALA A 118 5.97 11.30 17.89
N GLY A 119 5.04 11.60 16.97
CA GLY A 119 5.31 11.53 15.53
C GLY A 119 5.31 10.12 14.94
N GLN A 120 4.91 9.11 15.71
CA GLN A 120 4.72 7.73 15.25
C GLN A 120 3.25 7.33 15.34
N LEU A 121 2.82 6.44 14.46
CA LEU A 121 1.52 5.79 14.57
C LEU A 121 1.74 4.31 14.88
N ASP A 122 0.86 3.71 15.66
CA ASP A 122 0.83 2.27 15.80
C ASP A 122 0.17 1.67 14.55
N TYR A 123 0.79 0.65 13.97
CA TYR A 123 0.42 0.11 12.66
C TYR A 123 -0.19 -1.27 12.84
N GLU A 124 -1.53 -1.33 12.83
CA GLU A 124 -2.26 -2.59 12.96
C GLU A 124 -2.05 -3.48 11.72
N ALA A 125 -2.52 -4.72 11.74
CA ALA A 125 -2.43 -5.60 10.58
C ALA A 125 -3.19 -5.05 9.37
N CYS A 126 -2.63 -5.26 8.17
CA CYS A 126 -3.35 -5.04 6.91
C CYS A 126 -4.30 -6.20 6.64
N GLU A 127 -5.49 -5.87 6.15
CA GLU A 127 -6.53 -6.83 5.80
C GLU A 127 -6.97 -6.66 4.35
N ALA A 128 -7.46 -7.73 3.75
CA ALA A 128 -8.08 -7.71 2.43
C ALA A 128 -9.48 -8.32 2.46
N GLU A 129 -10.40 -7.68 1.74
CA GLU A 129 -11.69 -8.26 1.40
C GLU A 129 -11.58 -8.98 0.06
N PRO A 130 -12.15 -10.19 -0.08
CA PRO A 130 -12.08 -10.96 -1.32
C PRO A 130 -12.78 -10.22 -2.47
N VAL A 131 -12.47 -10.64 -3.71
CA VAL A 131 -13.10 -10.07 -4.89
C VAL A 131 -14.62 -10.24 -4.81
N SER A 132 -15.33 -9.14 -5.03
CA SER A 132 -16.79 -9.11 -5.20
C SER A 132 -17.13 -8.68 -6.63
N ILE A 133 -18.22 -9.21 -7.17
CA ILE A 133 -18.71 -8.90 -8.52
C ILE A 133 -20.15 -8.43 -8.40
N SER A 134 -20.44 -7.26 -8.96
CA SER A 134 -21.79 -6.69 -8.99
C SER A 134 -22.00 -5.93 -10.30
N GLY A 135 -22.98 -6.37 -11.10
CA GLY A 135 -23.25 -5.81 -12.42
C GLY A 135 -22.02 -5.89 -13.33
N ASN A 136 -21.56 -4.75 -13.83
CA ASN A 136 -20.38 -4.64 -14.68
C ASN A 136 -19.07 -4.38 -13.91
N ARG A 137 -19.08 -4.43 -12.57
CA ARG A 137 -17.93 -4.09 -11.72
C ARG A 137 -17.41 -5.31 -10.95
N SER A 138 -16.10 -5.49 -10.94
CA SER A 138 -15.39 -6.44 -10.05
C SER A 138 -14.36 -5.67 -9.23
N GLU A 139 -14.35 -5.87 -7.91
CA GLU A 139 -13.48 -5.12 -7.01
C GLU A 139 -13.02 -5.95 -5.80
N PHE A 140 -11.90 -5.55 -5.22
CA PHE A 140 -11.45 -6.00 -3.90
C PHE A 140 -11.00 -4.79 -3.07
N LYS A 141 -10.91 -4.97 -1.76
CA LYS A 141 -10.48 -3.90 -0.85
C LYS A 141 -9.27 -4.31 -0.04
N LEU A 142 -8.44 -3.32 0.27
CA LEU A 142 -7.33 -3.41 1.21
C LEU A 142 -7.58 -2.36 2.30
N ARG A 143 -7.40 -2.71 3.57
CA ARG A 143 -7.58 -1.77 4.67
C ARG A 143 -6.54 -1.95 5.76
N ARG A 144 -6.23 -0.84 6.45
CA ARG A 144 -5.33 -0.83 7.61
C ARG A 144 -5.76 0.25 8.58
N GLN A 145 -5.71 -0.08 9.87
CA GLN A 145 -5.90 0.87 10.95
C GLN A 145 -4.55 1.34 11.50
N PHE A 146 -4.52 2.60 11.93
CA PHE A 146 -3.39 3.23 12.59
C PHE A 146 -3.87 3.88 13.88
N ILE A 147 -3.12 3.74 14.97
CA ILE A 147 -3.53 4.29 16.28
C ILE A 147 -2.49 5.30 16.76
N GLU A 148 -2.93 6.49 17.14
CA GLU A 148 -2.07 7.46 17.81
C GLU A 148 -1.96 7.07 19.29
N LYS A 149 -0.78 6.66 19.77
CA LYS A 149 -0.59 6.19 21.15
C LYS A 149 0.23 7.13 22.04
N SER A 150 0.78 8.22 21.48
CA SER A 150 1.65 9.15 22.20
C SER A 150 0.91 10.27 22.93
N GLY A 151 -0.35 10.53 22.57
CA GLY A 151 -1.14 11.65 23.08
C GLY A 151 -0.93 12.96 22.32
N ASN A 152 -0.30 12.93 21.15
CA ASN A 152 -0.09 14.09 20.28
C ASN A 152 -0.82 13.90 18.96
N ALA A 153 -1.52 14.92 18.48
CA ALA A 153 -2.17 14.83 17.19
C ALA A 153 -1.14 14.68 16.04
N ILE A 154 -1.43 13.81 15.07
CA ILE A 154 -0.56 13.53 13.91
C ILE A 154 -1.31 13.84 12.63
N THR A 155 -0.69 14.59 11.71
CA THR A 155 -1.31 14.95 10.43
C THR A 155 -0.77 14.09 9.29
N VAL A 156 -1.65 13.37 8.63
CA VAL A 156 -1.40 12.57 7.43
C VAL A 156 -1.75 13.38 6.19
N ARG A 157 -0.86 13.35 5.20
CA ARG A 157 -0.95 14.10 3.94
C ARG A 157 -0.79 13.21 2.71
N GLU A 158 -0.15 12.07 2.84
CA GLU A 158 0.00 11.08 1.78
C GLU A 158 -0.27 9.68 2.31
N ILE A 159 -0.69 8.80 1.42
CA ILE A 159 -0.92 7.37 1.67
C ILE A 159 -0.32 6.57 0.52
N GLY A 160 -0.01 5.30 0.76
CA GLY A 160 0.53 4.43 -0.28
C GLY A 160 0.23 2.96 -0.05
N ILE A 161 0.42 2.18 -1.10
CA ILE A 161 0.40 0.71 -1.07
C ILE A 161 1.80 0.24 -1.39
N TYR A 162 2.44 -0.38 -0.41
CA TYR A 162 3.67 -1.14 -0.59
C TYR A 162 3.34 -2.62 -0.66
N VAL A 163 3.86 -3.30 -1.67
CA VAL A 163 3.80 -4.76 -1.75
C VAL A 163 5.19 -5.33 -1.58
N ARG A 164 5.25 -6.60 -1.21
CA ARG A 164 6.48 -7.33 -1.06
C ARG A 164 6.52 -8.48 -2.05
N GLN A 165 7.61 -8.56 -2.83
CA GLN A 165 7.97 -9.84 -3.42
C GLN A 165 8.71 -10.68 -2.39
N PHE A 166 8.22 -11.89 -2.19
CA PHE A 166 8.74 -12.83 -1.22
C PHE A 166 9.10 -14.14 -1.92
N ILE A 167 10.37 -14.54 -1.78
CA ILE A 167 10.95 -15.72 -2.45
C ILE A 167 11.42 -16.71 -1.38
N ARG A 168 10.92 -17.94 -1.43
CA ARG A 168 11.29 -19.04 -0.51
C ARG A 168 12.02 -20.18 -1.21
N TRP A 169 13.06 -20.69 -0.54
CA TRP A 169 13.86 -21.85 -0.96
C TRP A 169 14.16 -22.76 0.22
N ASN A 170 13.86 -24.06 0.10
CA ASN A 170 14.16 -25.07 1.12
C ASN A 170 13.80 -24.60 2.54
N ASN A 171 12.56 -24.18 2.71
CA ASN A 171 11.93 -23.63 3.91
C ASN A 171 12.62 -22.36 4.47
N SER A 172 13.41 -21.66 3.65
CA SER A 172 14.12 -20.43 4.03
C SER A 172 13.69 -19.25 3.18
N THR A 173 13.56 -18.08 3.80
CA THR A 173 13.36 -16.82 3.05
C THR A 173 14.67 -16.40 2.40
N LYS A 174 14.66 -16.16 1.08
CA LYS A 174 15.85 -15.71 0.34
C LYS A 174 15.80 -14.25 -0.05
N ALA A 175 14.62 -13.75 -0.40
CA ALA A 175 14.45 -12.36 -0.79
C ALA A 175 13.12 -11.78 -0.33
N LYS A 176 13.17 -10.50 -0.01
CA LYS A 176 12.09 -9.69 0.56
C LYS A 176 12.25 -8.29 -0.04
N TYR A 177 11.59 -8.02 -1.16
CA TYR A 177 11.70 -6.73 -1.85
C TYR A 177 10.42 -5.91 -1.62
N PRO A 178 10.41 -4.97 -0.66
CA PRO A 178 9.33 -3.99 -0.57
C PRO A 178 9.40 -3.04 -1.75
N MET A 179 8.27 -2.83 -2.41
CA MET A 179 8.14 -1.92 -3.53
C MET A 179 6.79 -1.20 -3.44
N MET A 180 6.79 0.10 -3.72
CA MET A 180 5.55 0.86 -3.83
C MET A 180 4.86 0.53 -5.14
N VAL A 181 3.54 0.35 -5.08
CA VAL A 181 2.69 0.15 -6.27
C VAL A 181 1.64 1.23 -6.41
N ALA A 182 1.26 1.92 -5.34
CA ALA A 182 0.42 3.11 -5.40
C ALA A 182 0.87 4.17 -4.39
N ARG A 183 0.70 5.44 -4.75
CA ARG A 183 0.89 6.60 -3.88
C ARG A 183 -0.18 7.63 -4.18
N ASP A 184 -0.74 8.23 -3.14
CA ASP A 184 -1.75 9.26 -3.26
C ASP A 184 -1.47 10.37 -2.24
N VAL A 185 -1.44 11.63 -2.72
CA VAL A 185 -1.46 12.81 -1.85
C VAL A 185 -2.92 13.18 -1.60
N LEU A 186 -3.28 13.30 -0.33
CA LEU A 186 -4.65 13.62 0.07
C LEU A 186 -4.99 15.05 -0.37
N SER A 187 -6.17 15.22 -0.98
CA SER A 187 -6.68 16.54 -1.39
C SER A 187 -6.87 17.49 -0.21
N SER A 188 -7.03 16.93 1.00
CA SER A 188 -7.06 17.64 2.27
C SER A 188 -6.31 16.81 3.32
N PRO A 189 -5.34 17.37 4.04
CA PRO A 189 -4.68 16.67 5.14
C PRO A 189 -5.70 16.19 6.18
N ILE A 190 -5.45 15.02 6.78
CA ILE A 190 -6.27 14.47 7.86
C ILE A 190 -5.44 14.40 9.14
N THR A 191 -5.95 15.01 10.20
CA THR A 191 -5.33 14.93 11.53
C THR A 191 -5.97 13.81 12.33
N VAL A 192 -5.14 12.87 12.78
CA VAL A 192 -5.47 11.88 13.82
C VAL A 192 -5.38 12.58 15.16
N PRO A 193 -6.47 12.69 15.93
CA PRO A 193 -6.43 13.28 17.27
C PRO A 193 -5.54 12.48 18.22
N ALA A 194 -5.14 13.11 19.33
CA ALA A 194 -4.46 12.44 20.42
C ALA A 194 -5.29 11.24 20.93
N TYR A 195 -4.67 10.06 21.00
CA TYR A 195 -5.32 8.77 21.33
C TYR A 195 -6.44 8.35 20.38
N GLY A 196 -6.51 8.97 19.20
CA GLY A 196 -7.45 8.62 18.14
C GLY A 196 -6.92 7.52 17.23
N SER A 197 -7.66 7.26 16.16
CA SER A 197 -7.23 6.31 15.12
C SER A 197 -7.52 6.80 13.72
N LEU A 198 -6.84 6.21 12.75
CA LEU A 198 -7.02 6.41 11.33
C LEU A 198 -7.36 5.07 10.68
N LEU A 199 -8.37 5.04 9.82
CA LEU A 199 -8.65 3.92 8.94
C LEU A 199 -8.37 4.36 7.50
N VAL A 200 -7.51 3.62 6.81
CA VAL A 200 -7.26 3.79 5.37
C VAL A 200 -7.79 2.56 4.64
N GLU A 201 -8.63 2.78 3.63
CA GLU A 201 -9.17 1.75 2.75
C GLU A 201 -8.87 2.11 1.30
N TYR A 202 -8.32 1.16 0.54
CA TYR A 202 -8.22 1.19 -0.91
C TYR A 202 -9.21 0.21 -1.52
N THR A 203 -9.89 0.61 -2.59
CA THR A 203 -10.71 -0.25 -3.44
C THR A 203 -10.12 -0.25 -4.84
N ILE A 204 -9.68 -1.42 -5.31
CA ILE A 204 -9.17 -1.61 -6.66
C ILE A 204 -10.26 -2.32 -7.46
N TYR A 205 -10.58 -1.78 -8.64
CA TYR A 205 -11.72 -2.25 -9.42
C TYR A 205 -11.47 -2.29 -10.93
N VAL A 206 -12.16 -3.20 -11.59
CA VAL A 206 -12.38 -3.23 -13.04
C VAL A 206 -13.88 -3.06 -13.31
N GLU A 207 -14.22 -2.24 -14.28
CA GLU A 207 -15.58 -2.08 -14.81
C GLU A 207 -15.56 -2.43 -16.30
N ALA A 208 -16.47 -3.30 -16.76
CA ALA A 208 -16.65 -3.67 -18.16
C ALA A 208 -17.25 -2.51 -18.97
#